data_AF-A0A845F5B8-F1
#
_entry.id   AF-A0A845F5B8-F1
#
_cell.length_a   1.000
_cell.length_b   1.000
_cell.length_c   1.000
_cell.angle_alpha   90.00
_cell.angle_beta   90.00
_cell.angle_gamma   90.00
#
_symmetry.space_group_name_H-M   'P 1'
#
loop_
_entity.id
_entity.type
_entity.pdbx_description
1 polymer ?
#
loop_
_entity_poly.entity_id
_entity_poly.type
_entity_poly.pdbx_seq_one_letter_code
_entity_poly.pdbx_strand_id
1 'polypeptide(L)' 'MISHFQYKSVGSKARKPKWEVSFFHQGTYYRTLYLHTGEFEWFQPAPPESEQNKLQSQIHELMLFHVYEQDS' A
#
# COMPACT_ATOMS: atom_id res chain seq x y z
N MET A 1 3.73 -2.97 13.67
CA MET A 1 3.31 -1.57 13.49
C MET A 1 4.06 -1.08 12.26
N ILE A 2 3.36 -0.50 11.31
CA ILE A 2 3.99 0.02 10.10
C ILE A 2 4.67 1.35 10.43
N SER A 3 5.93 1.51 10.03
CA SER A 3 6.72 2.74 10.21
C SER A 3 7.25 3.25 8.88
N HIS A 4 7.50 4.56 8.79
CA HIS A 4 7.99 5.23 7.58
C HIS A 4 7.16 4.92 6.33
N PHE A 5 5.82 4.88 6.48
CA PHE A 5 4.90 4.66 5.39
C PHE A 5 5.04 5.77 4.34
N GLN A 6 5.32 5.36 3.11
CA GLN A 6 5.41 6.22 1.94
C GLN A 6 4.60 5.60 0.82
N TYR A 7 3.91 6.42 0.05
CA TYR A 7 3.20 5.99 -1.13
C TYR A 7 3.56 6.90 -2.31
N LYS A 8 3.62 6.33 -3.50
CA LYS A 8 3.93 7.05 -4.74
C LYS A 8 2.98 6.63 -5.83
N SER A 9 2.31 7.58 -6.48
CA SER A 9 1.49 7.28 -7.66
C SER A 9 2.38 6.80 -8.81
N VAL A 10 2.22 5.54 -9.22
CA VAL A 10 2.92 4.91 -10.35
C VAL A 10 1.87 4.47 -11.36
N GLY A 11 1.61 5.33 -12.34
CA GLY A 11 0.71 5.00 -13.44
C GLY A 11 0.28 6.22 -14.24
N SER A 12 -0.05 6.00 -15.50
CA SER A 12 -0.66 7.02 -16.34
C SER A 12 -2.10 7.25 -15.90
N LYS A 13 -2.43 8.49 -15.51
CA LYS A 13 -3.72 8.96 -14.96
C LYS A 13 -4.97 8.55 -15.76
N ALA A 14 -4.84 8.03 -16.97
CA ALA A 14 -5.95 7.86 -17.90
C ALA A 14 -6.84 6.63 -17.65
N ARG A 15 -6.36 5.52 -17.05
CA ARG A 15 -7.20 4.30 -16.91
C ARG A 15 -7.01 3.44 -15.67
N LYS A 16 -5.82 3.39 -15.06
CA LYS A 16 -5.57 2.50 -13.91
C LYS A 16 -4.56 3.15 -12.95
N PRO A 17 -5.01 4.01 -12.03
CA PRO A 17 -4.13 4.54 -11.00
C PRO A 17 -3.65 3.38 -10.12
N LYS A 18 -2.34 3.38 -9.88
CA LYS A 18 -1.67 2.47 -8.96
C LYS A 18 -0.75 3.28 -8.07
N TRP A 19 -0.57 2.80 -6.85
CA TRP A 19 0.27 3.44 -5.86
C TRP A 19 1.27 2.43 -5.35
N GLU A 20 2.55 2.72 -5.54
CA GLU A 20 3.62 1.95 -4.92
C GLU A 20 3.72 2.40 -3.48
N VAL A 21 3.50 1.47 -2.56
CA VAL A 21 3.55 1.66 -1.13
C VAL A 21 4.82 1.01 -0.61
N SER A 22 5.55 1.77 0.19
CA SER A 22 6.85 1.42 0.76
C SER A 22 6.82 1.67 2.26
N PHE A 23 7.21 0.69 3.06
CA PHE A 23 7.18 0.83 4.51
C PHE A 23 8.15 -0.12 5.21
N PHE A 24 8.42 0.17 6.49
CA PHE A 24 9.19 -0.71 7.35
C PHE A 24 8.28 -1.43 8.34
N HIS A 25 8.49 -2.72 8.50
CA HIS A 25 7.80 -3.56 9.48
C HIS A 25 8.79 -4.53 10.11
N GLN A 26 8.88 -4.51 11.44
CA GLN A 26 9.82 -5.33 12.22
C GLN A 26 11.30 -5.19 11.76
N GLY A 27 11.70 -4.01 11.30
CA GLY A 27 13.06 -3.76 10.79
C GLY A 27 13.29 -4.23 9.34
N THR A 28 12.30 -4.87 8.72
CA THR A 28 12.35 -5.26 7.31
C THR A 28 11.63 -4.24 6.46
N TYR A 29 12.28 -3.85 5.35
CA TYR A 29 11.68 -2.98 4.36
C TYR A 29 10.81 -3.79 3.39
N TYR A 30 9.54 -3.42 3.31
CA TYR A 30 8.57 -4.04 2.42
C TYR A 30 8.07 -3.04 1.39
N ARG A 31 7.78 -3.58 0.20
CA ARG A 31 7.18 -2.84 -0.90
C ARG A 31 5.97 -3.61 -1.41
N THR A 32 4.92 -2.88 -1.74
CA THR A 32 3.71 -3.44 -2.36
C THR A 32 3.10 -2.43 -3.32
N LEU A 33 2.46 -2.91 -4.38
CA LEU A 33 1.73 -2.09 -5.33
C LEU A 33 0.24 -2.18 -5.00
N TYR A 34 -0.33 -1.06 -4.58
CA TYR A 34 -1.76 -0.92 -4.32
C TYR A 34 -2.48 -0.42 -5.57
N LEU A 35 -3.41 -1.20 -6.10
CA LEU A 35 -4.22 -0.83 -7.25
C LEU A 35 -5.51 -0.16 -6.79
N HIS A 36 -6.07 0.74 -7.60
CA HIS A 36 -7.38 1.34 -7.33
C HIS A 36 -8.54 0.33 -7.22
N THR A 37 -8.34 -0.90 -7.72
CA THR A 37 -9.29 -2.01 -7.56
C THR A 37 -9.29 -2.59 -6.15
N GLY A 38 -8.33 -2.22 -5.29
CA GLY A 38 -8.12 -2.82 -3.98
C GLY A 38 -7.16 -4.03 -4.00
N GLU A 39 -6.60 -4.36 -5.17
CA GLU A 39 -5.60 -5.42 -5.28
C GLU A 39 -4.23 -4.97 -4.78
N PHE A 40 -3.48 -5.91 -4.20
CA PHE A 40 -2.12 -5.72 -3.71
C PHE A 40 -1.16 -6.65 -4.42
N GLU A 41 -0.11 -6.11 -5.03
CA GLU A 41 1.00 -6.91 -5.55
C GLU A 41 2.24 -6.70 -4.68
N TRP A 42 2.57 -7.71 -3.87
CA TRP A 42 3.75 -7.67 -3.00
C TRP A 42 5.04 -7.85 -3.81
N PHE A 43 6.02 -6.97 -3.58
CA PHE A 43 7.36 -7.15 -4.10
C PHE A 43 8.16 -8.08 -3.18
N GLN A 44 9.16 -8.77 -3.73
CA GLN A 44 10.05 -9.59 -2.91
C GLN A 44 11.11 -8.72 -2.19
N PRO A 45 11.34 -8.95 -0.88
CA PRO A 45 10.75 -9.99 -0.04
C PRO A 45 9.30 -9.69 0.37
N ALA A 46 8.40 -10.65 0.18
CA ALA A 46 7.01 -10.52 0.61
C ALA A 46 6.87 -10.93 2.09
N PRO A 47 6.01 -10.25 2.88
CA PRO A 47 5.74 -10.67 4.24
C PRO A 47 4.98 -12.01 4.26
N PRO A 48 5.03 -12.76 5.36
CA PRO A 48 4.24 -14.00 5.51
C PRO A 48 2.74 -13.71 5.43
N GLU A 49 1.96 -14.65 4.91
CA GLU A 49 0.51 -14.49 4.68
C GLU A 49 -0.26 -14.08 5.95
N SER A 50 0.18 -14.56 7.11
CA SER A 50 -0.34 -14.18 8.43
C SER A 50 -0.24 -12.68 8.71
N GLU A 51 0.82 -12.04 8.24
CA GLU A 51 1.02 -10.59 8.38
C GLU A 51 0.49 -9.84 7.15
N GLN A 52 0.42 -10.46 5.98
CA GLN A 52 -0.10 -9.82 4.75
C GLN A 52 -1.50 -9.26 4.96
N ASN A 53 -2.44 -10.05 5.48
CA ASN A 53 -3.82 -9.58 5.74
C ASN A 53 -3.85 -8.36 6.67
N LYS A 54 -3.01 -8.37 7.71
CA LYS A 54 -2.90 -7.28 8.68
C LYS A 54 -2.24 -6.04 8.09
N LEU A 55 -1.23 -6.21 7.24
CA LEU A 55 -0.54 -5.12 6.56
C LEU A 55 -1.43 -4.52 5.47
N GLN A 56 -2.13 -5.35 4.69
CA GLN A 56 -3.10 -4.92 3.68
C GLN A 56 -4.21 -4.09 4.31
N SER A 57 -4.79 -4.53 5.43
CA SER A 57 -5.83 -3.78 6.14
C SER A 57 -5.31 -2.40 6.58
N GLN A 58 -4.14 -2.35 7.25
CA GLN A 58 -3.53 -1.08 7.66
C GLN A 58 -3.21 -0.16 6.48
N ILE A 59 -2.66 -0.69 5.38
CA ILE A 59 -2.36 0.10 4.19
C ILE A 59 -3.65 0.60 3.53
N HIS A 60 -4.69 -0.24 3.46
CA HIS A 60 -5.99 0.14 2.90
C HIS A 60 -6.61 1.28 3.70
N GLU A 61 -6.61 1.20 5.03
CA GLU A 61 -7.07 2.29 5.90
C GLU A 61 -6.26 3.57 5.67
N LEU A 62 -4.93 3.50 5.69
CA LEU A 62 -4.05 4.66 5.44
C LEU A 62 -4.31 5.30 4.07
N MET A 63 -4.49 4.47 3.03
CA MET A 63 -4.82 4.93 1.69
C MET A 63 -6.23 5.52 1.63
N LEU A 64 -7.22 4.98 2.34
CA LEU A 64 -8.58 5.55 2.40
C LEU A 64 -8.56 6.97 2.99
N PHE A 65 -7.90 7.15 4.14
CA PHE A 65 -7.71 8.46 4.75
C PHE A 65 -7.02 9.44 3.80
N HIS A 66 -6.04 8.99 3.03
CA HIS A 66 -5.25 9.89 2.18
C HIS A 66 -5.85 10.14 0.79
N VAL A 67 -6.63 9.20 0.24
CA VAL A 67 -7.18 9.26 -1.12
C VAL A 67 -8.61 9.77 -1.14
N TYR A 68 -9.41 9.50 -0.11
CA TYR A 68 -10.86 9.78 -0.13
C TYR A 68 -11.31 10.91 0.81
N GLU A 69 -10.49 11.38 1.76
CA GLU A 69 -10.86 12.57 2.56
C GLU A 69 -10.81 13.89 1.78
N GLN A 70 -10.33 13.89 0.53
CA GLN A 70 -10.32 15.08 -0.33
C GLN A 70 -11.62 15.28 -1.13
N ASP A 71 -12.64 14.42 -0.96
CA ASP A 71 -13.92 14.47 -1.70
C ASP A 71 -15.14 14.75 -0.79
N SER A 72 -14.97 15.51 0.30
CA SER A 72 -16.08 16.05 1.13
C SER A 72 -16.17 17.57 1.07
#